data_AF-A0A7N0UZ52-F1
#
_entry.id   AF-A0A7N0UZ52-F1
#
_cell.length_a   1.000
_cell.length_b   1.000
_cell.length_c   1.000
_cell.angle_alpha   90.00
_cell.angle_beta   90.00
_cell.angle_gamma   90.00
#
_symmetry.space_group_name_H-M   'P 1'
#
loop_
_entity.id
_entity.type
_entity.pdbx_description
1 polymer ?
#
loop_
_entity_poly.entity_id
_entity_poly.type
_entity_poly.pdbx_seq_one_letter_code
_entity_poly.pdbx_strand_id
1 'polypeptide(L)' 'MGSRAAEALKAYRSVLRATRKSFAGDSVMLRESAVEVRKKFEENRNVASDAEIQRLLEEASEASQFISTMI' A
#
# COMPACT_ATOMS: atom_id res chain seq x y z
N MET A 1 5.50 19.80 5.46
CA MET A 1 5.61 18.33 5.35
C MET A 1 4.48 17.74 6.20
N GLY A 2 3.75 16.74 5.69
CA GLY A 2 2.66 16.10 6.44
C GLY A 2 3.19 15.26 7.60
N SER A 3 2.33 14.82 8.52
CA SER A 3 2.76 13.84 9.53
C SER A 3 3.06 12.49 8.87
N ARG A 4 3.99 11.70 9.43
CA ARG A 4 4.28 10.33 8.94
C ARG A 4 3.03 9.45 8.88
N ALA A 5 2.10 9.65 9.81
CA ALA A 5 0.80 8.97 9.78
C ALA A 5 -0.02 9.35 8.54
N ALA A 6 0.01 10.61 8.10
CA ALA A 6 -0.68 11.03 6.88
C ALA A 6 -0.02 10.47 5.62
N GLU A 7 1.31 10.37 5.59
CA GLU A 7 2.06 9.74 4.49
C GLU A 7 1.76 8.25 4.38
N ALA A 8 1.79 7.52 5.50
CA ALA A 8 1.43 6.11 5.56
C ALA A 8 -0.02 5.87 5.10
N LEU A 9 -0.97 6.69 5.57
CA LEU A 9 -2.38 6.61 5.15
C LEU A 9 -2.54 6.88 3.65
N LYS A 10 -1.79 7.85 3.10
CA LYS A 10 -1.79 8.14 1.66
C LYS A 10 -1.27 6.96 0.87
N ALA A 11 -0.12 6.39 1.27
CA ALA A 11 0.48 5.22 0.63
C ALA A 11 -0.49 4.02 0.65
N TYR A 12 -1.08 3.72 1.80
CA TYR A 12 -2.09 2.66 1.96
C TYR A 12 -3.26 2.82 0.97
N ARG A 13 -3.82 4.02 0.90
CA ARG A 13 -4.93 4.33 -0.02
C ARG A 13 -4.52 4.23 -1.49
N SER A 14 -3.28 4.63 -1.84
CA SER A 14 -2.77 4.51 -3.20
C SER A 14 -2.69 3.05 -3.64
N VAL A 15 -2.15 2.16 -2.80
CA VAL A 15 -2.07 0.73 -3.11
C VAL A 15 -3.47 0.11 -3.28
N LEU A 16 -4.41 0.40 -2.35
CA LEU A 16 -5.78 -0.11 -2.47
C LEU A 16 -6.54 0.41 -3.71
N ARG A 17 -6.23 1.62 -4.17
CA ARG A 17 -6.81 2.17 -5.40
C ARG A 17 -6.23 1.48 -6.63
N ALA A 18 -4.91 1.22 -6.63
CA ALA A 18 -4.25 0.47 -7.69
C ALA A 18 -4.86 -0.93 -7.82
N THR A 19 -4.97 -1.68 -6.71
CA THR A 19 -5.57 -3.03 -6.72
C THR A 19 -7.01 -3.01 -7.23
N ARG A 20 -7.81 -2.01 -6.81
CA ARG A 20 -9.19 -1.84 -7.31
C ARG A 20 -9.27 -1.65 -8.82
N LYS A 21 -8.33 -0.89 -9.38
CA LYS A 21 -8.31 -0.61 -10.81
C LYS A 21 -7.89 -1.85 -11.61
N SER A 22 -6.84 -2.53 -11.18
CA SER A 22 -6.24 -3.63 -11.96
C SER A 22 -7.03 -4.92 -11.88
N PHE A 23 -7.68 -5.20 -10.74
CA PHE A 23 -8.52 -6.40 -10.58
C PHE A 23 -10.02 -6.12 -10.76
N ALA A 24 -10.37 -5.10 -11.54
CA ALA A 24 -11.77 -4.78 -11.81
C ALA A 24 -12.48 -5.98 -12.47
N GLY A 25 -13.50 -6.53 -11.79
CA GLY A 25 -14.22 -7.72 -12.23
C GLY A 25 -13.74 -9.04 -11.59
N ASP A 26 -12.56 -9.06 -10.97
CA ASP A 26 -12.07 -10.19 -10.18
C ASP A 26 -12.21 -9.90 -8.68
N SER A 27 -13.41 -10.20 -8.16
CA SER A 27 -13.74 -9.95 -6.75
C SER A 27 -12.90 -10.76 -5.75
N VAL A 28 -12.39 -11.93 -6.16
CA VAL A 28 -11.53 -12.77 -5.32
C VAL A 28 -10.16 -12.12 -5.20
N MET A 29 -9.52 -11.76 -6.32
CA MET A 29 -8.22 -11.10 -6.29
C MET A 29 -8.27 -9.74 -5.58
N LEU A 30 -9.37 -8.98 -5.75
CA LEU A 30 -9.58 -7.74 -5.00
C LEU A 30 -9.60 -7.96 -3.48
N ARG A 31 -10.34 -8.97 -3.01
CA ARG A 31 -10.47 -9.27 -1.58
C ARG A 31 -9.15 -9.73 -0.99
N GLU A 32 -8.50 -10.71 -1.61
CA GLU A 32 -7.23 -11.26 -1.12
C GLU A 32 -6.12 -10.19 -1.14
N SER A 33 -6.03 -9.40 -2.21
CA SER A 33 -5.07 -8.29 -2.28
C SER A 33 -5.31 -7.25 -1.19
N ALA A 34 -6.57 -6.88 -0.91
CA ALA A 34 -6.89 -5.92 0.15
C ALA A 34 -6.52 -6.44 1.54
N VAL A 35 -6.71 -7.74 1.80
CA VAL A 35 -6.30 -8.40 3.05
C VAL A 35 -4.78 -8.34 3.21
N GLU A 36 -4.03 -8.71 2.18
CA GLU A 36 -2.56 -8.71 2.23
C GLU A 36 -1.98 -7.30 2.41
N VAL A 37 -2.54 -6.30 1.69
CA VAL A 37 -2.14 -4.89 1.86
C VAL A 37 -2.42 -4.44 3.29
N ARG A 38 -3.59 -4.76 3.86
CA ARG A 38 -3.89 -4.41 5.26
C ARG A 38 -2.91 -5.08 6.22
N LYS A 39 -2.64 -6.37 6.03
CA LYS A 39 -1.73 -7.15 6.87
C LYS A 39 -0.34 -6.52 6.91
N LYS A 40 0.26 -6.21 5.76
CA LYS A 40 1.58 -5.56 5.70
C LYS A 40 1.65 -4.22 6.44
N PHE A 41 0.62 -3.39 6.33
CA PHE A 41 0.59 -2.10 7.04
C PHE A 41 0.44 -2.29 8.57
N GLU A 42 -0.34 -3.28 9.00
CA GLU A 42 -0.49 -3.60 10.42
C GLU A 42 0.79 -4.21 11.00
N GLU A 43 1.50 -5.07 10.27
CA GLU A 43 2.79 -5.65 10.70
C GLU A 43 3.86 -4.59 10.94
N ASN A 44 3.82 -3.49 10.18
CA ASN A 44 4.80 -2.40 10.26
C ASN A 44 4.32 -1.19 11.08
N ARG A 45 3.14 -1.25 11.72
CA ARG A 45 2.53 -0.11 12.42
C ARG A 45 3.36 0.47 13.57
N ASN A 46 4.28 -0.32 14.13
CA ASN A 46 5.10 0.04 15.28
C ASN A 46 6.54 0.42 14.90
N VAL A 47 6.87 0.50 13.60
CA VAL A 47 8.17 0.95 13.14
C VAL A 47 8.35 2.42 13.53
N ALA A 48 9.42 2.72 14.26
CA ALA A 48 9.74 4.08 14.74
C ALA A 48 11.01 4.67 14.10
N SER A 49 11.73 3.90 13.30
CA SER A 49 12.91 4.38 12.57
C SER A 49 12.48 5.18 11.34
N ASP A 50 12.87 6.44 11.26
CA ASP A 50 12.55 7.31 10.11
C ASP A 50 13.06 6.73 8.79
N ALA A 51 14.23 6.10 8.79
CA ALA A 51 14.81 5.48 7.61
C ALA A 51 13.96 4.27 7.14
N GLU A 52 13.50 3.45 8.08
CA GLU A 52 12.66 2.29 7.74
C GLU A 52 11.25 2.71 7.32
N ILE A 53 10.68 3.73 7.96
CA ILE A 53 9.41 4.32 7.53
C ILE A 53 9.52 4.82 6.10
N GLN A 54 10.60 5.54 5.77
CA GLN A 54 10.83 6.06 4.43
C GLN A 54 10.96 4.93 3.40
N ARG A 55 11.73 3.88 3.72
CA ARG A 55 11.87 2.68 2.87
C ARG A 55 10.53 2.01 2.60
N LEU A 56 9.70 1.81 3.64
CA LEU A 56 8.38 1.20 3.52
C LEU A 56 7.41 2.05 2.69
N LEU A 57 7.49 3.38 2.80
CA LEU A 57 6.70 4.30 1.97
C LEU A 57 7.10 4.22 0.49
N GLU A 58 8.39 4.10 0.20
CA GLU A 58 8.92 3.91 -1.15
C GLU A 58 8.46 2.58 -1.74
N GLU A 59 8.59 1.48 -1.00
CA GLU A 59 8.08 0.16 -1.41
C GLU A 59 6.57 0.19 -1.70
N ALA A 60 5.78 0.86 -0.86
CA ALA A 60 4.33 1.00 -1.09
C ALA A 60 4.02 1.84 -2.35
N SER A 61 4.83 2.85 -2.63
CA SER A 61 4.72 3.65 -3.86
C SER A 61 5.03 2.80 -5.09
N GLU A 62 6.14 2.06 -5.09
CA GLU A 62 6.53 1.15 -6.16
C GLU A 62 5.48 0.07 -6.40
N ALA A 63 4.96 -0.56 -5.34
CA ALA A 63 3.89 -1.54 -5.44
C ALA A 63 2.64 -0.95 -6.10
N SER A 64 2.25 0.27 -5.73
CA SER A 64 1.09 0.93 -6.34
C SER A 64 1.27 1.20 -7.83
N GLN A 65 2.49 1.57 -8.26
CA GLN A 65 2.82 1.78 -9.66
C GLN A 65 2.83 0.45 -10.42
N PHE A 66 3.51 -0.56 -9.89
CA PHE A 66 3.59 -1.89 -10.48
C PHE A 66 2.19 -2.47 -10.74
N ILE A 67 1.33 -2.47 -9.71
CA ILE A 67 -0.06 -2.96 -9.83
C ILE A 67 -0.81 -2.18 -10.90
N SER A 68 -0.64 -0.86 -10.98
CA SER A 68 -1.36 0.00 -11.93
C SER A 68 -0.86 -0.09 -13.38
N THR A 69 0.31 -0.67 -13.63
CA THR A 69 0.99 -0.63 -14.93
C THR A 69 1.23 -2.00 -15.55
N MET A 70 1.43 -3.05 -14.74
CA MET A 70 1.83 -4.37 -15.24
C MET A 70 0.74 -5.45 -15.13
N ILE A 71 -0.42 -5.14 -14.55
CA ILE A 71 -1.61 -6.00 -14.50
C ILE A 71 -2.69 -5.39 -15.39
#